data_AF-A0A2N1XRQ9-F1
#
_entry.id   AF-A0A2N1XRQ9-F1
#
_cell.length_a   1.000
_cell.length_b   1.000
_cell.length_c   1.000
_cell.angle_alpha   90.00
_cell.angle_beta   90.00
_cell.angle_gamma   90.00
#
_symmetry.space_group_name_H-M   'P 1'
#
loop_
_entity.id
_entity.type
_entity.pdbx_description
1 polymer ?
#
loop_
_entity_poly.entity_id
_entity_poly.type
_entity_poly.pdbx_seq_one_letter_code
_entity_poly.pdbx_strand_id
1 'polypeptide(L)'
;MKLSVSCELDFQIDANSALILMLRPARGGGQRIMRETYTLNPDVPVIAGKDGYGNCLQRLVAPKGRFFIHSSAEVITLPPAGTAPGAGFIEIQNLPAKVLPFLLPSRYCESDRFGELASRIVANALPGYDQVSRIVDWLRASIQYRPGSTDFPLSAIEIHQLGYGVCRDLAHLGIALCHSSVRRNA
;
A
#
# COMPACT_ATOMS: atom_id res chain seq x y z
N MET A 1 4.73 -20.17 -4.64
CA MET A 1 4.81 -20.51 -3.21
C MET A 1 3.40 -20.72 -2.66
N LYS A 2 3.17 -21.74 -1.84
CA LYS A 2 1.91 -21.89 -1.10
C LYS A 2 2.02 -21.14 0.23
N LEU A 3 1.03 -20.32 0.56
CA LEU A 3 0.97 -19.51 1.78
C LEU A 3 -0.36 -19.73 2.50
N SER A 4 -0.32 -19.71 3.83
CA SER A 4 -1.50 -19.65 4.69
C SER A 4 -1.46 -18.35 5.46
N VAL A 5 -2.52 -17.56 5.38
CA VAL A 5 -2.64 -16.25 6.04
C VAL A 5 -3.92 -16.20 6.86
N SER A 6 -3.89 -15.48 7.98
CA SER A 6 -5.07 -15.23 8.81
C SER A 6 -5.00 -13.86 9.47
N CYS A 7 -6.16 -13.31 9.77
CA CYS A 7 -6.34 -12.06 10.49
C CYS A 7 -7.58 -12.19 11.37
N GLU A 8 -7.43 -11.84 12.64
CA GLU A 8 -8.50 -11.81 13.62
C GLU A 8 -8.60 -10.41 14.19
N LEU A 9 -9.81 -9.86 14.23
CA LEU A 9 -10.10 -8.55 14.79
C LEU A 9 -11.24 -8.69 15.79
N ASP A 10 -11.01 -8.24 17.02
CA ASP A 10 -12.00 -8.21 18.09
C ASP A 10 -12.30 -6.76 18.45
N PHE A 11 -13.53 -6.34 18.22
CA PHE A 11 -13.98 -4.97 18.46
C PHE A 11 -14.95 -4.91 19.63
N GLN A 12 -14.83 -3.84 20.41
CA GLN A 12 -15.92 -3.35 21.25
C GLN A 12 -16.54 -2.14 20.55
N ILE A 13 -17.77 -2.31 20.05
CA ILE A 13 -18.49 -1.29 19.28
C ILE A 13 -19.46 -0.55 20.20
N ASP A 14 -19.30 0.77 20.35
CA ASP A 14 -20.12 1.57 21.26
C ASP A 14 -21.53 1.87 20.74
N ALA A 15 -21.68 1.94 19.42
CA ALA A 15 -22.93 2.15 18.70
C ALA A 15 -22.87 1.50 17.32
N ASN A 16 -24.02 1.13 16.75
CA ASN A 16 -24.09 0.52 15.42
C ASN A 16 -23.25 1.34 14.41
N SER A 17 -22.21 0.72 13.86
CA SER A 17 -21.17 1.42 13.12
C SER A 17 -20.99 0.82 11.73
N ALA A 18 -20.98 1.69 10.71
CA ALA A 18 -20.65 1.27 9.36
C ALA A 18 -19.14 1.02 9.25
N LEU A 19 -18.76 -0.17 8.79
CA LEU A 19 -17.36 -0.54 8.54
C LEU A 19 -17.12 -0.77 7.04
N ILE A 20 -15.95 -0.34 6.57
CA ILE A 20 -15.42 -0.69 5.26
C ILE A 20 -14.08 -1.38 5.49
N LEU A 21 -14.01 -2.65 5.09
CA LEU A 21 -12.89 -3.54 5.38
C LEU A 21 -12.28 -4.05 4.08
N MET A 22 -10.98 -4.31 4.09
CA MET A 22 -10.23 -4.91 2.97
C MET A 22 -9.43 -6.11 3.48
N LEU A 23 -10.16 -7.12 3.99
CA LEU A 23 -9.57 -8.26 4.71
C LEU A 23 -9.50 -9.53 3.85
N ARG A 24 -9.98 -9.48 2.61
CA ARG A 24 -9.92 -10.60 1.67
C ARG A 24 -8.73 -10.45 0.73
N PRO A 25 -7.93 -11.51 0.50
CA PRO A 25 -6.84 -11.47 -0.45
C PRO A 25 -7.29 -11.07 -1.86
N ALA A 26 -6.44 -10.36 -2.58
CA ALA A 26 -6.66 -10.05 -3.98
C ALA A 26 -6.72 -11.33 -4.83
N ARG A 27 -7.47 -11.28 -5.94
CA ARG A 27 -7.58 -12.37 -6.93
C ARG A 27 -6.87 -11.95 -8.22
N GLY A 28 -6.01 -12.82 -8.75
CA GLY A 28 -5.25 -12.57 -9.97
C GLY A 28 -3.84 -12.05 -9.70
N GLY A 29 -3.18 -11.47 -10.72
CA GLY A 29 -1.85 -10.87 -10.59
C GLY A 29 -0.74 -11.85 -10.19
N GLY A 30 -0.87 -13.12 -10.58
CA GLY A 30 0.04 -14.18 -10.14
C GLY A 30 -0.34 -14.83 -8.81
N GLN A 31 -1.48 -14.50 -8.22
CA GLN A 31 -2.03 -15.16 -7.04
C GLN A 31 -3.33 -15.92 -7.36
N ARG A 32 -3.44 -17.12 -6.80
CA ARG A 32 -4.65 -17.95 -6.82
C ARG A 32 -5.06 -18.35 -5.41
N ILE A 33 -6.33 -18.14 -5.08
CA ILE A 33 -6.92 -18.53 -3.80
C ILE A 33 -7.34 -20.00 -3.89
N MET A 34 -6.86 -20.83 -2.96
CA MET A 34 -7.23 -22.24 -2.84
C MET A 34 -8.40 -22.43 -1.88
N ARG A 35 -8.37 -21.70 -0.77
CA ARG A 35 -9.40 -21.69 0.27
C ARG A 35 -9.47 -20.30 0.86
N GLU A 36 -10.68 -19.83 1.15
CA GLU A 36 -10.90 -18.60 1.90
C GLU A 36 -12.02 -18.82 2.93
N THR A 37 -11.85 -18.22 4.11
CA THR A 37 -12.84 -18.17 5.18
C THR A 37 -12.98 -16.71 5.58
N TYR A 38 -14.22 -16.24 5.72
CA TYR A 38 -14.52 -14.91 6.24
C TYR A 38 -15.75 -15.03 7.11
N THR A 39 -15.57 -14.98 8.42
CA THR A 39 -16.64 -15.15 9.41
C THR A 39 -16.78 -13.93 10.28
N LEU A 40 -18.02 -13.65 10.67
CA LEU A 40 -18.41 -12.54 11.53
C LEU A 40 -19.17 -13.10 12.72
N ASN A 41 -18.96 -12.52 13.90
CA ASN A 41 -19.72 -12.85 15.09
C ASN A 41 -20.05 -11.57 15.88
N PRO A 42 -21.33 -11.22 16.07
CA PRO A 42 -22.52 -11.81 15.45
C PRO A 42 -22.50 -11.74 13.91
N ASP A 43 -23.25 -12.63 13.26
CA ASP A 43 -23.39 -12.63 11.81
C ASP A 43 -24.20 -11.41 11.34
N VAL A 44 -23.73 -10.74 10.29
CA VAL A 44 -24.38 -9.56 9.71
C VAL A 44 -24.24 -9.56 8.18
N PRO A 45 -25.19 -8.93 7.46
CA PRO A 45 -25.09 -8.81 6.01
C PRO A 45 -23.82 -8.06 5.57
N VAL A 46 -23.14 -8.60 4.57
CA VAL A 46 -21.93 -8.00 3.97
C VAL A 46 -22.16 -7.68 2.51
N ILE A 47 -21.91 -6.44 2.12
CA ILE A 47 -21.91 -6.00 0.72
C ILE A 47 -20.47 -5.96 0.23
N ALA A 48 -20.12 -6.90 -0.64
CA ALA A 48 -18.80 -6.93 -1.27
C ALA A 48 -18.74 -6.00 -2.49
N GLY A 49 -17.57 -5.45 -2.78
CA GLY A 49 -17.34 -4.64 -3.98
C GLY A 49 -15.86 -4.49 -4.32
N LYS A 50 -15.59 -3.63 -5.30
CA LYS A 50 -14.24 -3.13 -5.60
C LYS A 50 -14.22 -1.61 -5.56
N ASP A 51 -13.11 -1.02 -5.12
CA ASP A 51 -12.89 0.41 -5.28
C ASP A 51 -12.38 0.74 -6.69
N GLY A 52 -12.12 2.03 -6.95
CA GLY A 52 -11.60 2.50 -8.25
C GLY A 52 -10.20 1.98 -8.59
N TYR A 53 -9.47 1.40 -7.63
CA TYR A 53 -8.15 0.79 -7.82
C TYR A 53 -8.22 -0.74 -7.94
N GLY A 54 -9.42 -1.33 -7.77
CA GLY A 54 -9.64 -2.76 -7.87
C GLY A 54 -9.51 -3.53 -6.55
N ASN A 55 -9.33 -2.84 -5.41
CA ASN A 55 -9.22 -3.48 -4.09
C ASN A 55 -10.55 -4.09 -3.67
N CYS A 56 -10.53 -5.31 -3.16
CA CYS A 56 -11.73 -6.01 -2.68
C CYS A 56 -12.19 -5.47 -1.33
N LEU A 57 -13.30 -4.73 -1.32
CA LEU A 57 -13.88 -4.16 -0.11
C LEU A 57 -15.08 -4.96 0.40
N GLN A 58 -15.29 -4.93 1.71
CA GLN A 58 -16.43 -5.50 2.43
C GLN A 58 -17.08 -4.37 3.23
N ARG A 59 -18.33 -4.04 2.92
CA ARG A 59 -19.12 -3.06 3.68
C ARG A 59 -20.15 -3.76 4.53
N LEU A 60 -20.26 -3.38 5.79
CA LEU A 60 -21.21 -3.94 6.73
C LEU A 60 -21.56 -2.92 7.81
N VAL A 61 -22.60 -3.21 8.60
CA VAL A 61 -22.91 -2.47 9.82
C VAL A 61 -22.65 -3.39 11.01
N ALA A 62 -21.61 -3.09 11.79
CA ALA A 62 -21.30 -3.81 13.01
C ALA A 62 -22.27 -3.35 14.12
N PRO A 63 -22.95 -4.26 14.81
CA PRO A 63 -23.87 -3.91 15.89
C PRO A 63 -23.10 -3.45 17.13
N LYS A 64 -23.78 -2.69 18.00
CA LYS A 64 -23.28 -2.36 19.34
C LYS A 64 -22.92 -3.64 20.12
N GLY A 65 -21.79 -3.61 20.82
CA GLY A 65 -21.28 -4.72 21.63
C GLY A 65 -20.01 -5.33 21.04
N ARG A 66 -19.70 -6.55 21.46
CA ARG A 66 -18.54 -7.29 20.95
C ARG A 66 -18.80 -7.73 19.52
N PHE A 67 -17.85 -7.46 18.63
CA PHE A 67 -17.92 -7.86 17.22
C PHE A 67 -16.58 -8.45 16.79
N PHE A 68 -16.59 -9.72 16.40
CA PHE A 68 -15.40 -10.46 16.01
C PHE A 68 -15.40 -10.76 14.51
N ILE A 69 -14.24 -10.60 13.89
CA ILE A 69 -14.00 -10.88 12.47
C ILE A 69 -12.83 -11.85 12.38
N HIS A 70 -13.02 -12.96 11.69
CA HIS A 70 -11.94 -13.85 11.30
C HIS A 70 -11.89 -13.96 9.78
N SER A 71 -10.72 -13.66 9.21
CA SER A 71 -10.41 -13.86 7.80
C SER A 71 -9.21 -14.78 7.69
N SER A 72 -9.32 -15.85 6.89
CA SER A 72 -8.18 -16.72 6.59
C SER A 72 -8.19 -17.18 5.15
N ALA A 73 -7.02 -17.43 4.60
CA ALA A 73 -6.90 -17.94 3.24
C ALA A 73 -5.66 -18.81 3.05
N GLU A 74 -5.81 -19.82 2.22
CA GLU A 74 -4.70 -20.54 1.59
C GLU A 74 -4.56 -20.03 0.16
N VAL A 75 -3.38 -19.51 -0.18
CA VAL A 75 -3.10 -18.96 -1.51
C VAL A 75 -1.87 -19.59 -2.12
N ILE A 76 -1.85 -19.68 -3.44
CA ILE A 76 -0.65 -19.99 -4.21
C ILE A 76 -0.27 -18.73 -4.97
N THR A 77 0.95 -18.25 -4.74
CA THR A 77 1.52 -17.11 -5.44
C THR A 77 2.60 -17.56 -6.42
N LEU A 78 2.78 -16.82 -7.50
CA LEU A 78 4.02 -16.86 -8.27
C LEU A 78 5.20 -16.45 -7.35
N PRO A 79 6.42 -16.91 -7.64
CA PRO A 79 7.61 -16.35 -7.01
C PRO A 79 7.59 -14.81 -7.12
N PRO A 80 8.15 -14.08 -6.13
CA PRO A 80 8.33 -12.64 -6.26
C PRO A 80 8.97 -12.32 -7.61
N ALA A 81 8.51 -11.27 -8.27
CA ALA A 81 9.22 -10.76 -9.43
C ALA A 81 10.67 -10.48 -9.02
N GLY A 82 11.62 -10.99 -9.80
CA GLY A 82 13.05 -10.80 -9.53
C GLY A 82 13.43 -9.31 -9.56
N THR A 83 14.62 -8.99 -9.05
CA THR A 83 15.23 -7.68 -9.28
C THR A 83 15.53 -7.52 -10.77
N ALA A 84 15.34 -6.32 -11.32
CA ALA A 84 15.68 -6.02 -12.71
C ALA A 84 16.61 -4.80 -12.82
N PRO A 85 17.86 -4.89 -12.32
CA PRO A 85 18.83 -3.81 -12.44
C PRO A 85 18.99 -3.34 -13.89
N GLY A 86 19.03 -2.02 -14.10
CA GLY A 86 19.09 -1.42 -15.43
C GLY A 86 17.80 -1.52 -16.26
N ALA A 87 16.69 -2.06 -15.72
CA ALA A 87 15.41 -2.02 -16.43
C ALA A 87 14.96 -0.58 -16.64
N GLY A 88 14.70 -0.25 -17.91
CA GLY A 88 14.51 1.10 -18.37
C GLY A 88 13.21 1.75 -17.89
N PHE A 89 13.25 3.08 -17.89
CA PHE A 89 12.09 3.92 -17.70
C PHE A 89 11.17 3.89 -18.93
N ILE A 90 9.85 3.81 -18.72
CA ILE A 90 8.86 3.93 -19.79
C ILE A 90 8.38 5.38 -19.83
N GLU A 91 8.66 6.06 -20.93
CA GLU A 91 8.23 7.44 -21.16
C GLU A 91 6.72 7.62 -21.02
N ILE A 92 6.29 8.79 -20.51
CA ILE A 92 4.90 9.05 -20.12
C ILE A 92 3.92 8.82 -21.28
N GLN A 93 4.28 9.25 -22.50
CA GLN A 93 3.48 9.07 -23.71
C GLN A 93 3.23 7.60 -24.08
N ASN A 94 4.06 6.68 -23.57
CA ASN A 94 3.96 5.25 -23.83
C ASN A 94 3.31 4.48 -22.65
N LEU A 95 2.93 5.16 -21.57
CA LEU A 95 2.29 4.52 -20.42
C LEU A 95 0.83 4.14 -20.72
N PRO A 96 0.36 2.95 -20.28
CA PRO A 96 -1.04 2.60 -20.36
C PRO A 96 -1.93 3.60 -19.58
N ALA A 97 -3.07 4.00 -20.16
CA ALA A 97 -3.97 4.98 -19.53
C ALA A 97 -4.35 4.62 -18.07
N LYS A 98 -4.52 3.33 -17.77
CA LYS A 98 -4.86 2.82 -16.44
C LYS A 98 -3.82 3.13 -15.35
N VAL A 99 -2.57 3.44 -15.71
CA VAL A 99 -1.52 3.75 -14.72
C VAL A 99 -1.32 5.26 -14.50
N LEU A 100 -1.86 6.10 -15.37
CA LEU A 100 -1.71 7.56 -15.28
C LEU A 100 -2.23 8.17 -13.96
N PRO A 101 -3.32 7.67 -13.34
CA PRO A 101 -3.76 8.18 -12.03
C PRO A 101 -2.70 8.03 -10.94
N PHE A 102 -1.80 7.05 -11.03
CA PHE A 102 -0.71 6.85 -10.08
C PHE A 102 0.46 7.83 -10.29
N LEU A 103 0.42 8.73 -11.28
CA LEU A 103 1.42 9.79 -11.41
C LEU A 103 1.09 11.04 -10.59
N LEU A 104 -0.11 11.09 -10.01
CA LEU A 104 -0.64 12.24 -9.29
C LEU A 104 -0.29 12.16 -7.79
N PRO A 105 -0.18 13.32 -7.09
CA PRO A 105 -0.12 13.33 -5.64
C PRO A 105 -1.43 12.79 -5.06
N SER A 106 -1.35 12.22 -3.86
CA SER A 106 -2.52 11.76 -3.09
C SER A 106 -2.42 12.27 -1.65
N ARG A 107 -3.49 12.07 -0.85
CA ARG A 107 -3.60 12.62 0.53
C ARG A 107 -2.37 12.37 1.40
N TYR A 108 -1.71 11.21 1.27
CA TYR A 108 -0.54 10.86 2.07
C TYR A 108 0.76 10.82 1.26
N CYS A 109 0.70 11.11 -0.04
CA CYS A 109 1.83 11.06 -0.96
C CYS A 109 1.91 12.36 -1.75
N GLU A 110 2.29 13.46 -1.09
CA GLU A 110 2.42 14.80 -1.67
C GLU A 110 3.67 14.91 -2.56
N SER A 111 3.72 14.12 -3.64
CA SER A 111 4.88 13.96 -4.52
C SER A 111 5.34 15.26 -5.19
N ASP A 112 4.44 16.24 -5.35
CA ASP A 112 4.75 17.59 -5.84
C ASP A 112 5.70 18.38 -4.92
N ARG A 113 5.88 17.94 -3.67
CA ARG A 113 6.76 18.59 -2.68
C ARG A 113 8.15 17.96 -2.54
N PHE A 114 8.42 16.88 -3.27
CA PHE A 114 9.67 16.10 -3.11
C PHE A 114 10.68 16.26 -4.25
N GLY A 115 10.44 17.17 -5.21
CA GLY A 115 11.24 17.33 -6.43
C GLY A 115 12.76 17.36 -6.19
N GLU A 116 13.22 18.28 -5.35
CA GLU A 116 14.64 18.45 -5.08
C GLU A 116 15.26 17.26 -4.33
N LEU A 117 14.54 16.71 -3.34
CA LEU A 117 15.03 15.56 -2.59
C LEU A 117 15.13 14.33 -3.48
N ALA A 118 14.08 14.03 -4.26
CA ALA A 118 14.06 12.92 -5.18
C ALA A 118 15.19 13.03 -6.20
N SER A 119 15.39 14.20 -6.82
CA SER A 119 16.51 14.44 -7.75
C SER A 119 17.87 14.19 -7.12
N ARG A 120 18.10 14.62 -5.87
CA ARG A 120 19.37 14.37 -5.16
C ARG A 120 19.58 12.89 -4.90
N ILE A 121 18.55 12.16 -4.46
CA ILE A 121 18.63 10.73 -4.18
C ILE A 121 19.00 9.93 -5.43
N VAL A 122 18.47 10.32 -6.60
CA VAL A 122 18.59 9.55 -7.85
C VAL A 122 19.63 10.10 -8.82
N ALA A 123 20.40 11.14 -8.45
CA ALA A 123 21.24 11.94 -9.36
C ALA A 123 22.22 11.15 -10.25
N ASN A 124 22.61 9.93 -9.85
CA ASN A 124 23.56 9.08 -10.58
C ASN A 124 23.00 7.67 -10.86
N ALA A 125 21.68 7.49 -10.80
CA ALA A 125 21.04 6.22 -11.09
C ALA A 125 20.47 6.21 -12.51
N LEU A 126 20.52 5.05 -13.18
CA LEU A 126 19.85 4.87 -14.46
C LEU A 126 18.34 5.05 -14.28
N PRO A 127 17.66 5.79 -15.17
CA PRO A 127 16.20 5.95 -15.13
C PRO A 127 15.48 4.60 -15.10
N GLY A 128 14.45 4.48 -14.24
CA GLY A 128 13.68 3.25 -14.08
C GLY A 128 14.03 2.53 -12.78
N TYR A 129 14.39 1.25 -12.88
CA TYR A 129 14.56 0.39 -11.70
C TYR A 129 15.61 0.91 -10.71
N ASP A 130 16.75 1.38 -11.21
CA ASP A 130 17.87 1.78 -10.34
C ASP A 130 17.55 3.04 -9.53
N GLN A 131 16.72 3.95 -10.05
CA GLN A 131 16.20 5.08 -9.27
C GLN A 131 15.32 4.63 -8.11
N VAL A 132 14.42 3.67 -8.35
CA VAL A 132 13.57 3.09 -7.30
C VAL A 132 14.43 2.38 -6.25
N SER A 133 15.46 1.64 -6.67
CA SER A 133 16.41 1.02 -5.74
C SER A 133 17.10 2.06 -4.84
N ARG A 134 17.58 3.18 -5.40
CA ARG A 134 18.17 4.27 -4.60
C ARG A 134 17.21 4.89 -3.61
N ILE A 135 15.95 5.08 -4.02
CA ILE A 135 14.89 5.58 -3.12
C ILE A 135 14.66 4.61 -1.96
N VAL A 136 14.57 3.30 -2.24
CA VAL A 136 14.39 2.27 -1.23
C VAL A 136 15.57 2.24 -0.25
N ASP A 137 16.80 2.32 -0.75
CA ASP A 137 18.00 2.34 0.10
C ASP A 137 18.07 3.61 0.96
N TRP A 138 17.74 4.77 0.38
CA TRP A 138 17.68 6.03 1.12
C TRP A 138 16.63 5.99 2.23
N LEU A 139 15.44 5.43 1.97
CA LEU A 139 14.39 5.27 2.99
C LEU A 139 14.88 4.43 4.17
N ARG A 140 15.52 3.28 3.89
CA ARG A 140 16.06 2.39 4.92
C ARG A 140 17.13 3.06 5.77
N ALA A 141 17.95 3.91 5.15
CA ALA A 141 19.03 4.62 5.84
C ALA A 141 18.53 5.84 6.63
N SER A 142 17.47 6.51 6.15
CA SER A 142 17.08 7.84 6.64
C SER A 142 15.85 7.83 7.56
N ILE A 143 14.99 6.81 7.47
CA ILE A 143 13.76 6.73 8.25
C ILE A 143 13.82 5.50 9.16
N GLN A 144 13.83 5.73 10.48
CA GLN A 144 13.86 4.65 11.45
C GLN A 144 12.50 3.96 11.57
N TYR A 145 12.49 2.63 11.52
CA TYR A 145 11.28 1.84 11.78
C TYR A 145 10.97 1.79 13.28
N ARG A 146 9.84 2.34 13.70
CA ARG A 146 9.41 2.39 15.12
C ARG A 146 7.93 1.98 15.26
N PRO A 147 7.63 0.72 15.61
CA PRO A 147 6.27 0.29 15.93
C PRO A 147 5.68 1.11 17.09
N GLY A 148 4.38 1.45 17.01
CA GLY A 148 3.68 2.20 18.05
C GLY A 148 4.10 3.68 18.15
N SER A 149 4.81 4.22 17.17
CA SER A 149 5.30 5.61 17.17
C SER A 149 4.31 6.64 16.63
N THR A 150 3.17 6.18 16.10
CA THR A 150 2.17 7.00 15.42
C THR A 150 0.77 6.60 15.86
N ASP A 151 0.07 7.49 16.55
CA ASP A 151 -1.33 7.27 16.97
C ASP A 151 -2.33 7.62 15.88
N PHE A 152 -1.90 8.35 14.85
CA PHE A 152 -2.72 8.77 13.73
C PHE A 152 -1.95 8.65 12.39
N PRO A 153 -2.67 8.53 11.26
CA PRO A 153 -2.04 8.47 9.95
C PRO A 153 -1.26 9.75 9.62
N LEU A 154 0.01 9.59 9.25
CA LEU A 154 0.88 10.69 8.81
C LEU A 154 1.04 10.71 7.29
N SER A 155 1.28 11.90 6.76
CA SER A 155 1.66 12.14 5.37
C SER A 155 3.14 11.89 5.11
N ALA A 156 3.52 11.79 3.83
CA ALA A 156 4.92 11.64 3.44
C ALA A 156 5.78 12.81 3.92
N ILE A 157 5.26 14.04 3.89
CA ILE A 157 5.99 15.24 4.35
C ILE A 157 6.26 15.16 5.86
N GLU A 158 5.24 14.82 6.64
CA GLU A 158 5.36 14.69 8.10
C GLU A 158 6.39 13.61 8.46
N ILE A 159 6.36 12.47 7.77
CA ILE A 159 7.30 11.37 8.02
C ILE A 159 8.74 11.74 7.64
N HIS A 160 8.91 12.46 6.53
CA HIS A 160 10.23 12.95 6.15
C HIS A 160 10.82 13.90 7.21
N GLN A 161 10.00 14.76 7.82
CA GLN A 161 10.42 15.68 8.87
C GLN A 161 10.67 14.96 10.21
N LEU A 162 9.86 13.96 10.55
CA LEU A 162 9.98 13.20 11.79
C LEU A 162 11.17 12.23 11.80
N GLY A 163 11.52 11.65 10.64
CA GLY A 163 12.64 10.72 10.52
C GLY A 163 12.37 9.31 11.07
N TYR A 164 11.13 8.99 11.45
CA TYR A 164 10.73 7.65 11.86
C TYR A 164 9.26 7.37 11.52
N GLY A 165 8.88 6.09 11.45
CA GLY A 165 7.50 5.66 11.22
C GLY A 165 7.34 4.14 11.17
N VAL A 166 6.18 3.68 10.70
CA VAL A 166 5.87 2.26 10.49
C VAL A 166 5.76 1.91 9.00
N CYS A 167 5.41 0.67 8.67
CA CYS A 167 5.43 0.15 7.31
C CYS A 167 4.60 0.99 6.32
N ARG A 168 3.43 1.47 6.75
CA ARG A 168 2.55 2.35 5.97
C ARG A 168 3.23 3.67 5.60
N ASP A 169 3.92 4.26 6.56
CA ASP A 169 4.56 5.57 6.44
C ASP A 169 5.72 5.53 5.46
N LEU A 170 6.58 4.51 5.60
CA LEU A 170 7.69 4.28 4.66
C LEU A 170 7.17 4.00 3.25
N ALA A 171 6.06 3.26 3.11
CA ALA A 171 5.44 3.01 1.82
C ALA A 171 4.95 4.32 1.17
N HIS A 172 4.24 5.17 1.91
CA HIS A 172 3.77 6.45 1.38
C HIS A 172 4.90 7.41 0.99
N LEU A 173 5.95 7.52 1.82
CA LEU A 173 7.10 8.35 1.48
C LEU A 173 7.85 7.81 0.26
N GLY A 174 8.00 6.48 0.13
CA GLY A 174 8.59 5.89 -1.07
C GLY A 174 7.77 6.13 -2.32
N ILE A 175 6.45 6.00 -2.26
CA ILE A 175 5.55 6.33 -3.36
C ILE A 175 5.68 7.80 -3.75
N ALA A 176 5.69 8.72 -2.77
CA ALA A 176 5.84 10.15 -3.02
C ALA A 176 7.16 10.49 -3.74
N LEU A 177 8.28 9.89 -3.30
CA LEU A 177 9.60 10.05 -3.92
C LEU A 177 9.64 9.48 -5.34
N CYS A 178 9.07 8.28 -5.55
CA CYS A 178 8.98 7.66 -6.88
C CYS A 178 8.15 8.51 -7.85
N HIS A 179 6.98 8.99 -7.44
CA HIS A 179 6.15 9.84 -8.30
C HIS A 179 6.84 11.18 -8.62
N SER A 180 7.64 11.69 -7.68
CA SER A 180 8.39 12.92 -7.86
C SER A 180 9.56 12.78 -8.84
N SER A 181 10.21 11.61 -8.92
CA SER A 181 11.36 11.41 -9.82
C SER A 181 10.94 11.29 -11.29
N VAL A 182 9.70 10.86 -11.56
CA VAL A 182 9.13 10.73 -12.92
C VAL A 182 8.98 12.09 -13.62
N ARG A 183 8.62 13.14 -12.89
CA ARG A 183 8.18 14.43 -13.47
C ARG A 183 9.29 15.30 -14.06
N ARG A 184 10.56 14.97 -13.84
CA ARG A 184 11.70 15.75 -14.37
C ARG A 184 12.44 15.08 -15.53
N ASN A 185 12.15 13.81 -15.80
CA ASN A 185 12.69 13.11 -16.97
C ASN A 185 11.78 13.28 -18.21
N ALA A 186 10.60 13.89 -18.04
CA ALA A 186 9.63 14.18 -19.09
C ALA A 186 9.76 15.63 -19.59
#